data_AF-A0A962HET3-F1
#
_entry.id   AF-A0A962HET3-F1
#
_cell.length_a   1.000
_cell.length_b   1.000
_cell.length_c   1.000
_cell.angle_alpha   90.00
_cell.angle_beta   90.00
_cell.angle_gamma   90.00
#
_symmetry.space_group_name_H-M   'P 1'
#
loop_
_entity.id
_entity.type
_entity.pdbx_description
1 polymer ?
#
loop_
_entity_poly.entity_id
_entity_poly.type
_entity_poly.pdbx_seq_one_letter_code
_entity_poly.pdbx_strand_id
1 'polypeptide(L)'
;MSKTLENIEAAKLEWDEQGQPFSTLFNDVYFSKASGLEESRYVFLQANNLQERFSLLGEYQHFVIAETGFGTGLNFLAAWQLFSQSAPANAHLHFISTELHPLKIADLQRALALWPELSALSSQLIDSYPMPTPGMHFRNFESGRIHLSLLLGDANVLLPQVLDSDHPAITHTESRAVDAWFLDGFAPAKNPALWSEQLLQTLGRLSRIGTTAATFTAAGDVKRALQSVGFSVKKITGFGKKRDMITAVKTESNHIPYKGDTEQEKTDPRHSAHDTPWHLSSKTDKKPEHVVIIGSGIAACTTARTLANKGIKVTVIDKNPAAARGASGNPQAVLYSKISTNDGYLSRFVLASYPYALHYYQQLQREYPDLVFHPCGVMQLAVNEKTEKQQGTLCDYFNQIDNALPCFLNTEQATDIANLPIKHAALFFEKAGWLNPENVC
;
A
#
# COMPACT_ATOMS: atom_id res chain seq x y z
N MET A 1 9.88 27.54 -6.51
CA MET A 1 8.51 27.90 -6.07
C MET A 1 8.03 26.76 -5.18
N SER A 2 7.54 27.06 -3.97
CA SER A 2 7.01 26.00 -3.11
C SER A 2 5.73 25.44 -3.73
N LYS A 3 5.70 24.16 -4.06
CA LYS A 3 4.48 23.50 -4.51
C LYS A 3 3.59 23.24 -3.28
N THR A 4 2.31 23.57 -3.38
CA THR A 4 1.29 23.16 -2.40
C THR A 4 1.13 21.64 -2.44
N LEU A 5 0.72 21.01 -1.32
CA LEU A 5 0.40 19.58 -1.28
C LEU A 5 -0.52 19.18 -2.44
N GLU A 6 -0.09 18.20 -3.22
CA GLU A 6 -0.90 17.61 -4.29
C GLU A 6 -2.12 16.88 -3.67
N ASN A 7 -3.28 16.99 -4.30
CA ASN A 7 -4.50 16.33 -3.87
C ASN A 7 -4.87 15.20 -4.84
N ILE A 8 -5.55 14.17 -4.34
CA ILE A 8 -6.12 13.09 -5.15
C ILE A 8 -7.65 13.11 -4.99
N GLU A 9 -8.36 13.10 -6.10
CA GLU A 9 -9.82 13.16 -6.08
C GLU A 9 -10.40 11.78 -5.76
N ALA A 10 -11.23 11.70 -4.71
CA ALA A 10 -11.95 10.48 -4.37
C ALA A 10 -12.95 10.07 -5.45
N ALA A 11 -13.26 8.77 -5.51
CA ALA A 11 -14.28 8.24 -6.42
C ALA A 11 -15.64 8.91 -6.22
N LYS A 12 -16.33 9.21 -7.33
CA LYS A 12 -17.72 9.68 -7.34
C LYS A 12 -18.63 8.51 -7.71
N LEU A 13 -19.42 8.06 -6.75
CA LEU A 13 -20.26 6.87 -6.88
C LEU A 13 -21.74 7.21 -6.87
N GLU A 14 -22.49 6.52 -7.72
CA GLU A 14 -23.93 6.34 -7.58
C GLU A 14 -24.21 4.89 -7.18
N TRP A 15 -25.29 4.70 -6.42
CA TRP A 15 -25.67 3.39 -5.91
C TRP A 15 -27.02 3.01 -6.50
N ASP A 16 -27.10 1.83 -7.12
CA ASP A 16 -28.38 1.34 -7.62
C ASP A 16 -29.28 0.81 -6.48
N GLU A 17 -30.53 0.47 -6.81
CA GLU A 17 -31.52 -0.06 -5.84
C GLU A 17 -31.05 -1.34 -5.12
N GLN A 18 -30.03 -2.02 -5.65
CA GLN A 18 -29.50 -3.28 -5.14
C GLN A 18 -28.17 -3.07 -4.39
N GLY A 19 -27.76 -1.81 -4.20
CA GLY A 19 -26.57 -1.44 -3.45
C GLY A 19 -25.26 -1.64 -4.22
N GLN A 20 -25.30 -1.69 -5.55
CA GLN A 20 -24.10 -1.81 -6.39
C GLN A 20 -23.49 -0.43 -6.66
N PRO A 21 -22.16 -0.25 -6.50
CA PRO A 21 -21.48 1.00 -6.82
C PRO A 21 -21.25 1.15 -8.32
N PHE A 22 -21.65 2.30 -8.83
CA PHE A 22 -21.47 2.75 -10.21
C PHE A 22 -20.55 3.96 -10.23
N SER A 23 -19.47 3.91 -11.01
CA SER A 23 -18.58 5.06 -11.20
C SER A 23 -19.21 6.02 -12.20
N THR A 24 -19.55 7.23 -11.76
CA THR A 24 -20.03 8.29 -12.68
C THR A 24 -18.94 8.81 -13.61
N LEU A 25 -17.68 8.82 -13.15
CA LEU A 25 -16.52 9.24 -13.95
C LEU A 25 -16.26 8.33 -15.16
N PHE A 26 -16.30 7.01 -14.97
CA PHE A 26 -16.02 6.03 -16.03
C PHE A 26 -17.28 5.43 -16.66
N ASN A 27 -18.47 5.81 -16.16
CA ASN A 27 -19.76 5.32 -16.61
C ASN A 27 -19.81 3.78 -16.62
N ASP A 28 -19.36 3.14 -15.54
CA ASP A 28 -19.27 1.68 -15.41
C ASP A 28 -19.43 1.20 -13.96
N VAL A 29 -19.74 -0.09 -13.78
CA VAL A 29 -19.81 -0.76 -12.47
C VAL A 29 -18.44 -1.26 -12.03
N TYR A 30 -18.21 -1.33 -10.71
CA TYR A 30 -16.94 -1.83 -10.16
C TYR A 30 -16.80 -3.37 -10.21
N PHE A 31 -17.90 -4.11 -10.15
CA PHE A 31 -17.92 -5.58 -10.18
C PHE A 31 -19.29 -6.08 -10.67
N SER A 32 -19.39 -7.35 -11.08
CA SER A 32 -20.65 -7.94 -11.54
C SER A 32 -21.72 -8.07 -10.44
N LYS A 33 -22.98 -7.91 -10.87
CA LYS A 33 -24.19 -7.72 -10.07
C LYS A 33 -24.62 -8.91 -9.20
N ALA A 34 -24.28 -10.14 -9.58
CA ALA A 34 -24.74 -11.35 -8.88
C ALA A 34 -23.60 -12.22 -8.30
N SER A 35 -22.34 -11.93 -8.64
CA SER A 35 -21.25 -12.88 -8.43
C SER A 35 -19.87 -12.22 -8.38
N GLY A 36 -19.76 -10.95 -7.97
CA GLY A 36 -18.49 -10.20 -8.01
C GLY A 36 -17.30 -10.96 -7.40
N LEU A 37 -17.47 -11.57 -6.22
CA LEU A 37 -16.43 -12.36 -5.58
C LEU A 37 -16.07 -13.63 -6.37
N GLU A 38 -17.05 -14.37 -6.89
CA GLU A 38 -16.81 -15.55 -7.73
C GLU A 38 -16.16 -15.19 -9.07
N GLU A 39 -16.50 -14.04 -9.64
CA GLU A 39 -15.83 -13.51 -10.82
C GLU A 39 -14.37 -13.19 -10.51
N SER A 40 -14.07 -12.49 -9.41
CA SER A 40 -12.68 -12.23 -8.98
C SER A 40 -11.92 -13.54 -8.73
N ARG A 41 -12.55 -14.53 -8.08
CA ARG A 41 -11.97 -15.86 -7.86
C ARG A 41 -11.66 -16.56 -9.19
N TYR A 42 -12.56 -16.52 -10.16
CA TYR A 42 -12.36 -17.15 -11.46
C TYR A 42 -11.29 -16.41 -12.30
N VAL A 43 -11.47 -15.11 -12.48
CA VAL A 43 -10.68 -14.28 -13.41
C VAL A 43 -9.27 -14.06 -12.90
N PHE A 44 -9.07 -13.87 -11.60
CA PHE A 44 -7.76 -13.47 -11.07
C PHE A 44 -7.09 -14.58 -10.28
N LEU A 45 -7.81 -15.30 -9.40
CA LEU A 45 -7.19 -16.33 -8.56
C LEU A 45 -6.96 -17.63 -9.33
N GLN A 46 -8.01 -18.21 -9.91
CA GLN A 46 -7.94 -19.47 -10.65
C GLN A 46 -7.10 -19.32 -11.92
N ALA A 47 -7.30 -18.24 -12.68
CA ALA A 47 -6.59 -18.00 -13.93
C ALA A 47 -5.07 -17.78 -13.77
N ASN A 48 -4.61 -17.33 -12.59
CA ASN A 48 -3.19 -17.25 -12.24
C ASN A 48 -2.68 -18.48 -11.46
N ASN A 49 -3.50 -19.52 -11.31
CA ASN A 49 -3.24 -20.74 -10.53
C ASN A 49 -2.77 -20.45 -9.09
N LEU A 50 -3.35 -19.45 -8.43
CA LEU A 50 -2.80 -18.95 -7.16
C LEU A 50 -2.85 -19.98 -6.03
N GLN A 51 -3.90 -20.79 -5.93
CA GLN A 51 -4.02 -21.79 -4.86
C GLN A 51 -2.86 -22.79 -4.85
N GLU A 52 -2.53 -23.34 -6.02
CA GLU A 52 -1.41 -24.28 -6.17
C GLU A 52 -0.07 -23.57 -5.96
N ARG A 53 0.09 -22.36 -6.48
CA ARG A 53 1.36 -21.63 -6.34
C ARG A 53 1.61 -21.16 -4.92
N PHE A 54 0.57 -20.83 -4.17
CA PHE A 54 0.65 -20.48 -2.75
C PHE A 54 1.03 -21.70 -1.90
N SER A 55 0.46 -22.87 -2.17
CA SER A 55 0.78 -24.08 -1.40
C SER A 55 2.20 -24.60 -1.63
N LEU A 56 2.81 -24.24 -2.77
CA LEU A 56 4.19 -24.58 -3.11
C LEU A 56 5.25 -23.62 -2.55
N LEU A 57 4.85 -22.56 -1.83
CA LEU A 57 5.79 -21.62 -1.23
C LEU A 57 6.63 -22.31 -0.13
N GLY A 58 7.88 -21.88 0.00
CA GLY A 58 8.73 -22.21 1.13
C GLY A 58 8.48 -21.30 2.34
N GLU A 59 9.04 -21.70 3.48
CA GLU A 59 9.07 -20.91 4.72
C GLU A 59 9.70 -19.52 4.45
N TYR A 60 9.04 -18.46 4.93
CA TYR A 60 9.46 -17.05 4.75
C TYR A 60 9.61 -16.59 3.30
N GLN A 61 9.13 -17.36 2.32
CA GLN A 61 9.09 -16.94 0.92
C GLN A 61 7.98 -15.90 0.71
N HIS A 62 8.25 -14.94 -0.18
CA HIS A 62 7.27 -13.96 -0.62
C HIS A 62 6.62 -14.39 -1.93
N PHE A 63 5.32 -14.13 -2.05
CA PHE A 63 4.60 -14.11 -3.33
C PHE A 63 4.10 -12.70 -3.60
N VAL A 64 4.32 -12.19 -4.81
CA VAL A 64 4.01 -10.81 -5.17
C VAL A 64 2.89 -10.76 -6.19
N ILE A 65 1.79 -10.09 -5.83
CA ILE A 65 0.71 -9.77 -6.76
C ILE A 65 0.76 -8.28 -7.05
N ALA A 66 0.65 -7.89 -8.32
CA ALA A 66 0.46 -6.50 -8.70
C ALA A 66 -0.84 -6.29 -9.47
N GLU A 67 -1.49 -5.16 -9.22
CA GLU A 67 -2.80 -4.79 -9.74
C GLU A 67 -2.80 -3.34 -10.24
N THR A 68 -3.58 -3.09 -11.30
CA THR A 68 -3.65 -1.78 -11.97
C THR A 68 -4.86 -0.92 -11.59
N GLY A 69 -5.73 -1.41 -10.71
CA GLY A 69 -6.91 -0.69 -10.21
C GLY A 69 -7.45 -1.34 -8.94
N PHE A 70 -7.27 -0.70 -7.77
CA PHE A 70 -7.69 -1.26 -6.48
C PHE A 70 -9.21 -1.32 -6.31
N GLY A 71 -9.90 -0.26 -6.73
CA GLY A 71 -11.33 -0.08 -6.55
C GLY A 71 -11.76 -0.30 -5.11
N THR A 72 -12.61 -1.29 -4.90
CA THR A 72 -13.13 -1.66 -3.56
C THR A 72 -12.16 -2.51 -2.74
N GLY A 73 -11.05 -2.96 -3.32
CA GLY A 73 -10.12 -3.91 -2.70
C GLY A 73 -10.60 -5.36 -2.74
N LEU A 74 -11.65 -5.69 -3.50
CA LEU A 74 -12.23 -7.04 -3.56
C LEU A 74 -11.21 -8.10 -3.97
N ASN A 75 -10.41 -7.84 -5.00
CA ASN A 75 -9.40 -8.78 -5.47
C ASN A 75 -8.30 -9.00 -4.42
N PHE A 76 -7.88 -7.93 -3.74
CA PHE A 76 -6.93 -8.03 -2.61
C PHE A 76 -7.48 -8.90 -1.49
N LEU A 77 -8.73 -8.68 -1.08
CA LEU A 77 -9.37 -9.46 -0.01
C LEU A 77 -9.56 -10.93 -0.42
N ALA A 78 -9.93 -11.20 -1.67
CA ALA A 78 -10.04 -12.56 -2.19
C ALA A 78 -8.67 -13.27 -2.21
N ALA A 79 -7.62 -12.58 -2.68
CA ALA A 79 -6.26 -13.11 -2.69
C ALA A 79 -5.73 -13.35 -1.26
N TRP A 80 -5.96 -12.42 -0.34
CA TRP A 80 -5.63 -12.57 1.08
C TRP A 80 -6.34 -13.81 1.66
N GLN A 81 -7.66 -13.92 1.50
CA GLN A 81 -8.42 -15.06 2.00
C GLN A 81 -7.84 -16.40 1.49
N LEU A 82 -7.58 -16.50 0.17
CA LEU A 82 -6.99 -17.70 -0.42
C LEU A 82 -5.58 -17.97 0.11
N PHE A 83 -4.76 -16.94 0.26
CA PHE A 83 -3.40 -17.06 0.79
C PHE A 83 -3.40 -17.62 2.22
N SER A 84 -4.24 -17.06 3.10
CA SER A 84 -4.37 -17.55 4.48
C SER A 84 -4.84 -19.00 4.56
N GLN A 85 -5.59 -19.49 3.57
CA GLN A 85 -6.09 -20.88 3.49
C GLN A 85 -5.09 -21.87 2.89
N SER A 86 -4.23 -21.44 1.97
CA SER A 86 -3.42 -22.35 1.13
C SER A 86 -1.91 -22.23 1.31
N ALA A 87 -1.40 -21.08 1.74
CA ALA A 87 0.03 -20.85 1.91
C ALA A 87 0.53 -21.36 3.28
N PRO A 88 1.81 -21.77 3.39
CA PRO A 88 2.45 -22.05 4.67
C PRO A 88 2.33 -20.88 5.66
N ALA A 89 2.34 -21.19 6.96
CA ALA A 89 2.09 -20.22 8.03
C ALA A 89 3.07 -19.02 8.00
N ASN A 90 4.33 -19.29 7.67
CA ASN A 90 5.39 -18.27 7.64
C ASN A 90 5.66 -17.70 6.24
N ALA A 91 4.89 -18.08 5.22
CA ALA A 91 4.97 -17.47 3.90
C ALA A 91 4.30 -16.08 3.90
N HIS A 92 4.74 -15.20 3.01
CA HIS A 92 4.27 -13.81 2.93
C HIS A 92 3.59 -13.51 1.60
N LEU A 93 2.52 -12.71 1.65
CA LEU A 93 1.90 -12.11 0.47
C LEU A 93 2.25 -10.62 0.42
N HIS A 94 2.76 -10.15 -0.71
CA HIS A 94 2.87 -8.71 -1.00
C HIS A 94 1.95 -8.36 -2.16
N PHE A 95 0.93 -7.56 -1.87
CA PHE A 95 0.00 -7.04 -2.86
C PHE A 95 0.34 -5.59 -3.18
N ILE A 96 0.55 -5.27 -4.45
CA ILE A 96 0.85 -3.93 -4.97
C ILE A 96 -0.34 -3.50 -5.81
N SER A 97 -0.97 -2.36 -5.53
CA SER A 97 -2.10 -1.90 -6.36
C SER A 97 -2.04 -0.41 -6.58
N THR A 98 -2.45 0.04 -7.76
CA THR A 98 -2.62 1.46 -8.08
C THR A 98 -4.08 1.87 -8.01
N GLU A 99 -4.36 3.07 -7.53
CA GLU A 99 -5.71 3.65 -7.53
C GLU A 99 -5.65 5.15 -7.79
N LEU A 100 -6.33 5.60 -8.84
CA LEU A 100 -6.39 7.01 -9.22
C LEU A 100 -7.48 7.76 -8.46
N HIS A 101 -8.57 7.06 -8.10
CA HIS A 101 -9.74 7.60 -7.43
C HIS A 101 -10.11 6.74 -6.22
N PRO A 102 -9.40 6.86 -5.08
CA PRO A 102 -9.68 6.07 -3.89
C PRO A 102 -11.12 6.30 -3.40
N LEU A 103 -11.76 5.24 -2.93
CA LEU A 103 -13.11 5.33 -2.35
C LEU A 103 -13.04 6.06 -1.01
N LYS A 104 -14.11 6.79 -0.69
CA LYS A 104 -14.32 7.28 0.68
C LYS A 104 -14.55 6.09 1.61
N ILE A 105 -14.20 6.22 2.89
CA ILE A 105 -14.38 5.15 3.88
C ILE A 105 -15.83 4.65 3.93
N ALA A 106 -16.81 5.55 3.92
CA ALA A 106 -18.22 5.18 3.94
C ALA A 106 -18.64 4.38 2.70
N ASP A 107 -18.13 4.77 1.52
CA ASP A 107 -18.38 4.05 0.27
C ASP A 107 -17.69 2.68 0.25
N LEU A 108 -16.46 2.60 0.76
CA LEU A 108 -15.71 1.35 0.89
C LEU A 108 -16.42 0.38 1.85
N GLN A 109 -16.89 0.86 3.00
CA GLN A 109 -17.71 0.10 3.95
C GLN A 109 -18.97 -0.44 3.30
N ARG A 110 -19.72 0.42 2.60
CA ARG A 110 -20.95 0.04 1.92
C ARG A 110 -20.71 -0.99 0.81
N ALA A 111 -19.65 -0.82 0.03
CA ALA A 111 -19.30 -1.77 -1.03
C ALA A 111 -18.93 -3.14 -0.47
N LEU A 112 -18.07 -3.17 0.56
CA LEU A 112 -17.56 -4.41 1.13
C LEU A 112 -18.60 -5.17 1.97
N ALA A 113 -19.64 -4.48 2.46
CA ALA A 113 -20.76 -5.11 3.16
C ALA A 113 -21.54 -6.11 2.28
N LEU A 114 -21.41 -6.04 0.95
CA LEU A 114 -22.01 -6.99 0.01
C LEU A 114 -21.42 -8.41 0.12
N TRP A 115 -20.26 -8.58 0.76
CA TRP A 115 -19.62 -9.88 0.95
C TRP A 115 -19.37 -10.17 2.43
N PRO A 116 -20.39 -10.63 3.18
CA PRO A 116 -20.26 -10.98 4.59
C PRO A 116 -19.18 -12.02 4.87
N GLU A 117 -18.90 -12.91 3.90
CA GLU A 117 -17.83 -13.90 3.97
C GLU A 117 -16.45 -13.26 4.20
N LEU A 118 -16.22 -12.04 3.68
CA LEU A 118 -14.97 -11.31 3.80
C LEU A 118 -14.96 -10.32 4.97
N SER A 119 -16.02 -10.24 5.78
CA SER A 119 -16.22 -9.21 6.82
C SER A 119 -15.05 -9.03 7.78
N ALA A 120 -14.43 -10.13 8.22
CA ALA A 120 -13.28 -10.09 9.12
C ALA A 120 -12.03 -9.49 8.46
N LEU A 121 -11.84 -9.71 7.16
CA LEU A 121 -10.72 -9.16 6.40
C LEU A 121 -11.00 -7.71 5.96
N SER A 122 -12.22 -7.44 5.51
CA SER A 122 -12.63 -6.11 5.07
C SER A 122 -12.62 -5.11 6.22
N SER A 123 -13.01 -5.51 7.43
CA SER A 123 -12.94 -4.65 8.62
C SER A 123 -11.49 -4.24 8.92
N GLN A 124 -10.52 -5.15 8.80
CA GLN A 124 -9.10 -4.82 8.95
C GLN A 124 -8.61 -3.87 7.86
N LEU A 125 -9.02 -4.08 6.61
CA LEU A 125 -8.69 -3.17 5.50
C LEU A 125 -9.26 -1.76 5.75
N ILE A 126 -10.53 -1.66 6.14
CA ILE A 126 -11.23 -0.39 6.40
C ILE A 126 -10.55 0.38 7.53
N ASP A 127 -10.24 -0.30 8.65
CA ASP A 127 -9.56 0.32 9.79
C ASP A 127 -8.18 0.89 9.42
N SER A 128 -7.52 0.25 8.45
CA SER A 128 -6.16 0.56 8.02
C SER A 128 -6.10 1.38 6.72
N TYR A 129 -7.26 1.71 6.13
CA TYR A 129 -7.31 2.30 4.79
C TYR A 129 -6.61 3.67 4.79
N PRO A 130 -5.72 3.95 3.82
CA PRO A 130 -4.93 5.17 3.83
C PRO A 130 -5.78 6.41 3.65
N MET A 131 -5.30 7.51 4.24
CA MET A 131 -5.78 8.84 3.86
C MET A 131 -5.47 9.05 2.38
N PRO A 132 -6.43 9.56 1.59
CA PRO A 132 -6.24 9.70 0.16
C PRO A 132 -5.34 10.89 -0.11
N THR A 133 -4.04 10.63 -0.04
CA THR A 133 -2.94 11.54 -0.33
C THR A 133 -2.04 10.88 -1.38
N PRO A 134 -1.49 11.63 -2.34
CA PRO A 134 -0.71 11.02 -3.42
C PRO A 134 0.52 10.25 -2.92
N GLY A 135 0.83 9.13 -3.57
CA GLY A 135 2.04 8.33 -3.34
C GLY A 135 1.78 6.93 -2.81
N MET A 136 2.83 6.31 -2.26
CA MET A 136 2.80 4.92 -1.82
C MET A 136 2.44 4.79 -0.34
N HIS A 137 1.39 4.02 -0.06
CA HIS A 137 0.90 3.72 1.28
C HIS A 137 1.13 2.25 1.60
N PHE A 138 2.02 1.98 2.55
CA PHE A 138 2.32 0.62 2.99
C PHE A 138 1.46 0.22 4.19
N ARG A 139 0.84 -0.97 4.15
CA ARG A 139 0.00 -1.53 5.21
C ARG A 139 0.35 -2.99 5.47
N ASN A 140 0.32 -3.36 6.74
CA ASN A 140 0.61 -4.71 7.21
C ASN A 140 -0.61 -5.30 7.92
N PHE A 141 -0.87 -6.57 7.66
CA PHE A 141 -1.90 -7.36 8.32
C PHE A 141 -1.32 -8.70 8.77
N GLU A 142 -2.04 -9.41 9.64
CA GLU A 142 -1.61 -10.70 10.21
C GLU A 142 -0.14 -10.67 10.70
N SER A 143 0.19 -9.68 11.55
CA SER A 143 1.54 -9.50 12.12
C SER A 143 2.68 -9.42 11.10
N GLY A 144 2.38 -8.92 9.89
CA GLY A 144 3.35 -8.76 8.80
C GLY A 144 3.37 -9.92 7.82
N ARG A 145 2.42 -10.86 7.90
CA ARG A 145 2.27 -11.93 6.90
C ARG A 145 1.74 -11.40 5.56
N ILE A 146 0.85 -10.40 5.63
CA ILE A 146 0.21 -9.81 4.46
C ILE A 146 0.61 -8.34 4.37
N HIS A 147 1.17 -7.95 3.23
CA HIS A 147 1.57 -6.59 2.92
C HIS A 147 0.72 -6.04 1.78
N LEU A 148 0.27 -4.79 1.93
CA LEU A 148 -0.37 -4.02 0.87
C LEU A 148 0.44 -2.75 0.63
N SER A 149 0.90 -2.54 -0.60
CA SER A 149 1.38 -1.26 -1.12
C SER A 149 0.31 -0.67 -2.01
N LEU A 150 -0.45 0.30 -1.48
CA LEU A 150 -1.47 1.01 -2.23
C LEU A 150 -0.90 2.33 -2.76
N LEU A 151 -0.74 2.43 -4.08
CA LEU A 151 -0.19 3.57 -4.79
C LEU A 151 -1.35 4.47 -5.22
N LEU A 152 -1.55 5.56 -4.49
CA LEU A 152 -2.63 6.51 -4.74
C LEU A 152 -2.18 7.59 -5.73
N GLY A 153 -2.65 7.49 -6.97
CA GLY A 153 -2.34 8.39 -8.09
C GLY A 153 -2.28 7.65 -9.43
N ASP A 154 -1.80 8.33 -10.47
CA ASP A 154 -1.72 7.76 -11.82
C ASP A 154 -0.75 6.57 -11.86
N ALA A 155 -1.24 5.42 -12.31
CA ALA A 155 -0.48 4.19 -12.48
C ALA A 155 0.74 4.38 -13.39
N ASN A 156 0.64 5.21 -14.44
CA ASN A 156 1.75 5.51 -15.36
C ASN A 156 2.90 6.28 -14.67
N VAL A 157 2.63 6.92 -13.54
CA VAL A 157 3.61 7.70 -12.77
C VAL A 157 4.12 6.92 -11.57
N LEU A 158 3.24 6.23 -10.85
CA LEU A 158 3.57 5.58 -9.59
C LEU A 158 4.09 4.15 -9.75
N LEU A 159 3.54 3.36 -10.66
CA LEU A 159 3.99 1.98 -10.86
C LEU A 159 5.46 1.89 -11.30
N PRO A 160 5.99 2.79 -12.17
CA PRO A 160 7.42 2.81 -12.47
C PRO A 160 8.31 3.03 -11.24
N GLN A 161 7.84 3.76 -10.21
CA GLN A 161 8.61 3.98 -8.97
C GLN A 161 8.77 2.70 -8.15
N VAL A 162 7.95 1.67 -8.40
CA VAL A 162 8.16 0.34 -7.82
C VAL A 162 9.47 -0.27 -8.30
N LEU A 163 9.92 0.08 -9.52
CA LEU A 163 11.25 -0.31 -9.99
C LEU A 163 12.33 0.29 -9.07
N ASP A 164 12.18 1.51 -8.56
CA ASP A 164 13.17 2.11 -7.66
C ASP A 164 13.21 1.49 -6.26
N SER A 165 12.24 0.65 -5.92
CA SER A 165 12.17 0.08 -4.58
C SER A 165 13.28 -0.92 -4.34
N ASP A 166 13.98 -0.79 -3.21
CA ASP A 166 14.87 -1.82 -2.67
C ASP A 166 14.13 -2.81 -1.74
N HIS A 167 12.79 -2.76 -1.68
CA HIS A 167 12.03 -3.62 -0.78
C HIS A 167 12.28 -5.10 -1.13
N PRO A 168 12.68 -5.97 -0.17
CA PRO A 168 13.08 -7.35 -0.45
C PRO A 168 12.01 -8.24 -1.08
N ALA A 169 10.74 -7.88 -0.97
CA ALA A 169 9.64 -8.57 -1.66
C ALA A 169 9.40 -8.06 -3.08
N ILE A 170 10.05 -6.97 -3.50
CA ILE A 170 9.94 -6.37 -4.83
C ILE A 170 11.26 -6.60 -5.61
N THR A 171 12.38 -6.72 -4.89
CA THR A 171 13.71 -6.99 -5.42
C THR A 171 14.14 -8.43 -5.17
N HIS A 172 14.30 -9.23 -6.24
CA HIS A 172 15.07 -10.47 -6.18
C HIS A 172 16.43 -10.30 -6.87
N THR A 173 17.36 -11.17 -6.50
CA THR A 173 18.76 -11.20 -6.94
C THR A 173 18.91 -11.31 -8.46
N GLU A 174 17.94 -11.96 -9.14
CA GLU A 174 17.98 -12.17 -10.60
C GLU A 174 16.97 -11.32 -11.40
N SER A 175 15.92 -10.76 -10.76
CA SER A 175 14.94 -9.85 -11.40
C SER A 175 13.97 -9.26 -10.37
N ARG A 176 13.57 -8.00 -10.52
CA ARG A 176 12.45 -7.40 -9.76
C ARG A 176 11.15 -8.06 -10.25
N ALA A 177 10.47 -8.86 -9.43
CA ALA A 177 9.49 -9.80 -9.97
C ALA A 177 8.15 -9.80 -9.22
N VAL A 178 7.14 -9.25 -9.89
CA VAL A 178 5.75 -9.61 -9.69
C VAL A 178 5.56 -11.06 -10.12
N ASP A 179 4.94 -11.88 -9.29
CA ASP A 179 4.64 -13.28 -9.61
C ASP A 179 3.33 -13.42 -10.38
N ALA A 180 2.33 -12.58 -10.09
CA ALA A 180 1.05 -12.56 -10.80
C ALA A 180 0.51 -11.13 -10.96
N TRP A 181 -0.03 -10.84 -12.15
CA TRP A 181 -0.73 -9.59 -12.44
C TRP A 181 -2.24 -9.77 -12.46
N PHE A 182 -2.92 -8.87 -11.74
CA PHE A 182 -4.35 -8.63 -11.87
C PHE A 182 -4.53 -7.36 -12.71
N LEU A 183 -4.71 -7.52 -14.02
CA LEU A 183 -4.93 -6.39 -14.91
C LEU A 183 -6.41 -6.03 -14.85
N ASP A 184 -6.74 -5.34 -13.78
CA ASP A 184 -8.06 -4.86 -13.45
C ASP A 184 -8.16 -3.33 -13.60
N GLY A 185 -9.39 -2.86 -13.75
CA GLY A 185 -9.74 -1.48 -14.05
C GLY A 185 -10.81 -1.41 -15.12
N PHE A 186 -11.25 -0.20 -15.44
CA PHE A 186 -12.29 -0.01 -16.43
C PHE A 186 -11.86 -0.50 -17.82
N ALA A 187 -12.85 -0.96 -18.61
CA ALA A 187 -12.62 -1.51 -19.94
C ALA A 187 -11.73 -0.57 -20.80
N PRO A 188 -10.89 -1.10 -21.71
CA PRO A 188 -9.96 -0.28 -22.49
C PRO A 188 -10.58 0.91 -23.22
N ALA A 189 -11.82 0.77 -23.69
CA ALA A 189 -12.56 1.85 -24.35
C ALA A 189 -12.94 3.01 -23.40
N LYS A 190 -13.04 2.75 -22.09
CA LYS A 190 -13.44 3.71 -21.05
C LYS A 190 -12.26 4.30 -20.30
N ASN A 191 -11.16 3.56 -20.15
CA ASN A 191 -9.94 4.05 -19.50
C ASN A 191 -8.69 3.62 -20.28
N PRO A 192 -8.42 4.22 -21.45
CA PRO A 192 -7.27 3.84 -22.29
C PRO A 192 -5.91 4.09 -21.61
N ALA A 193 -5.84 5.00 -20.63
CA ALA A 193 -4.60 5.31 -19.91
C ALA A 193 -4.06 4.12 -19.09
N LEU A 194 -4.94 3.26 -18.55
CA LEU A 194 -4.57 2.01 -17.87
C LEU A 194 -4.09 0.91 -18.83
N TRP A 195 -4.18 1.13 -20.13
CA TRP A 195 -3.73 0.18 -21.16
C TRP A 195 -2.68 0.81 -22.07
N SER A 196 -2.03 1.87 -21.59
CA SER A 196 -0.99 2.58 -22.32
C SER A 196 0.22 1.67 -22.58
N GLU A 197 0.94 1.95 -23.67
CA GLU A 197 2.19 1.26 -23.96
C GLU A 197 3.22 1.43 -22.82
N GLN A 198 3.29 2.62 -22.23
CA GLN A 198 4.20 2.93 -21.12
C GLN A 198 3.93 2.05 -19.88
N LEU A 199 2.65 1.89 -19.51
CA LEU A 199 2.29 1.07 -18.36
C LEU A 199 2.60 -0.40 -18.61
N LEU A 200 2.35 -0.88 -19.84
CA LEU A 200 2.62 -2.27 -20.22
C LEU A 200 4.12 -2.57 -20.31
N GLN A 201 4.94 -1.61 -20.76
CA GLN A 201 6.39 -1.70 -20.66
C GLN A 201 6.85 -1.82 -19.20
N THR A 202 6.24 -1.04 -18.30
CA THR A 202 6.52 -1.11 -16.85
C THR A 202 6.16 -2.47 -16.27
N LEU A 203 4.98 -2.99 -16.60
CA LEU A 203 4.53 -4.35 -16.27
C LEU A 203 5.55 -5.38 -16.73
N GLY A 204 5.99 -5.27 -17.99
CA GLY A 204 6.99 -6.16 -18.57
C GLY A 204 8.31 -6.16 -17.79
N ARG A 205 8.79 -5.01 -17.32
CA ARG A 205 10.04 -4.86 -16.54
C ARG A 205 9.93 -5.38 -15.12
N LEU A 206 8.75 -5.26 -14.52
CA LEU A 206 8.43 -5.81 -13.20
C LEU A 206 8.13 -7.31 -13.25
N SER A 207 8.21 -7.96 -14.42
CA SER A 207 7.85 -9.36 -14.61
C SER A 207 9.07 -10.20 -14.99
N ARG A 208 9.17 -11.39 -14.40
CA ARG A 208 10.18 -12.41 -14.74
C ARG A 208 9.58 -13.51 -15.60
N ILE A 209 10.41 -14.33 -16.22
CA ILE A 209 9.93 -15.56 -16.88
C ILE A 209 9.15 -16.39 -15.84
N GLY A 210 7.95 -16.83 -16.22
CA GLY A 210 7.00 -17.52 -15.34
C GLY A 210 6.00 -16.61 -14.63
N THR A 211 6.17 -15.28 -14.64
CA THR A 211 5.15 -14.34 -14.17
C THR A 211 3.85 -14.54 -14.95
N THR A 212 2.73 -14.64 -14.26
CA THR A 212 1.41 -14.79 -14.88
C THR A 212 0.68 -13.45 -14.93
N ALA A 213 -0.28 -13.31 -15.84
CA ALA A 213 -1.21 -12.18 -15.87
C ALA A 213 -2.60 -12.68 -16.23
N ALA A 214 -3.63 -12.09 -15.63
CA ALA A 214 -5.01 -12.36 -16.00
C ALA A 214 -5.83 -11.05 -16.06
N THR A 215 -6.82 -11.05 -16.94
CA THR A 215 -7.75 -9.93 -17.10
C THR A 215 -9.10 -10.38 -17.63
N PHE A 216 -10.16 -9.68 -17.22
CA PHE A 216 -11.52 -9.96 -17.68
C PHE A 216 -11.75 -9.61 -19.16
N THR A 217 -10.90 -8.77 -19.76
CA THR A 217 -11.05 -8.33 -21.16
C THR A 217 -10.40 -9.30 -22.16
N ALA A 218 -11.00 -9.43 -23.34
CA ALA A 218 -10.44 -10.16 -24.48
C ALA A 218 -10.08 -9.23 -25.65
N ALA A 219 -9.91 -7.93 -25.39
CA ALA A 219 -9.61 -6.92 -26.40
C ALA A 219 -8.29 -7.22 -27.13
N GLY A 220 -8.30 -7.03 -28.46
CA GLY A 220 -7.15 -7.33 -29.32
C GLY A 220 -5.91 -6.48 -29.02
N ASP A 221 -6.11 -5.21 -28.64
CA ASP A 221 -5.00 -4.31 -28.28
C ASP A 221 -4.29 -4.75 -27.01
N VAL A 222 -5.04 -5.16 -25.98
CA VAL A 222 -4.48 -5.69 -24.73
C VAL A 222 -3.66 -6.95 -24.99
N LYS A 223 -4.17 -7.87 -25.83
CA LYS A 223 -3.43 -9.06 -26.25
C LYS A 223 -2.11 -8.67 -26.93
N ARG A 224 -2.16 -7.81 -27.96
CA ARG A 224 -0.96 -7.40 -28.71
C ARG A 224 0.08 -6.74 -27.82
N ALA A 225 -0.38 -5.93 -26.88
CA ALA A 225 0.51 -5.17 -26.02
C ALA A 225 1.11 -6.02 -24.88
N LEU A 226 0.42 -7.06 -24.39
CA LEU A 226 1.04 -8.08 -23.54
C LEU A 226 2.09 -8.90 -24.31
N GLN A 227 1.79 -9.26 -25.56
CA GLN A 227 2.72 -9.98 -26.43
C GLN A 227 3.99 -9.16 -26.72
N SER A 228 3.87 -7.85 -26.95
CA SER A 228 5.04 -7.00 -27.23
C SER A 228 6.01 -6.89 -26.06
N VAL A 229 5.55 -7.15 -24.83
CA VAL A 229 6.38 -7.16 -23.61
C VAL A 229 6.72 -8.57 -23.13
N GLY A 230 6.66 -9.57 -24.01
CA GLY A 230 7.20 -10.92 -23.77
C GLY A 230 6.26 -11.91 -23.09
N PHE A 231 4.95 -11.63 -23.07
CA PHE A 231 3.95 -12.58 -22.58
C PHE A 231 3.38 -13.45 -23.71
N SER A 232 3.32 -14.75 -23.45
CA SER A 232 2.52 -15.69 -24.23
C SER A 232 1.06 -15.63 -23.76
N VAL A 233 0.17 -15.14 -24.63
CA VAL A 233 -1.24 -14.89 -24.32
C VAL A 233 -2.14 -16.02 -24.79
N LYS A 234 -3.03 -16.50 -23.90
CA LYS A 234 -4.07 -17.48 -24.19
C LYS A 234 -5.46 -16.90 -23.92
N LYS A 235 -6.38 -17.14 -24.84
CA LYS A 235 -7.80 -16.81 -24.65
C LYS A 235 -8.48 -18.02 -24.02
N ILE A 236 -9.19 -17.80 -22.91
CA ILE A 236 -9.98 -18.83 -22.22
C ILE A 236 -11.43 -18.37 -22.09
N THR A 237 -12.32 -19.27 -21.70
CA THR A 237 -13.74 -18.95 -21.45
C THR A 237 -13.86 -17.88 -20.38
N GLY A 238 -14.70 -16.88 -20.61
CA GLY A 238 -14.97 -15.83 -19.61
C GLY A 238 -15.92 -16.30 -18.51
N PHE A 239 -15.96 -15.57 -17.40
CA PHE A 239 -16.87 -15.87 -16.31
C PHE A 239 -18.34 -15.58 -16.69
N GLY A 240 -19.26 -16.47 -16.30
CA GLY A 240 -20.69 -16.30 -16.49
C GLY A 240 -21.08 -16.18 -17.98
N LYS A 241 -21.63 -15.02 -18.36
CA LYS A 241 -22.07 -14.74 -19.75
C LYS A 241 -20.95 -14.20 -20.64
N LYS A 242 -19.78 -13.85 -20.09
CA LYS A 242 -18.66 -13.34 -20.88
C LYS A 242 -18.09 -14.48 -21.72
N ARG A 243 -17.98 -14.27 -23.03
CA ARG A 243 -17.52 -15.32 -23.97
C ARG A 243 -16.07 -15.70 -23.70
N ASP A 244 -15.21 -14.70 -23.56
CA ASP A 244 -13.77 -14.88 -23.54
C ASP A 244 -13.12 -13.94 -22.51
N MET A 245 -11.99 -14.38 -21.95
CA MET A 245 -11.05 -13.57 -21.16
C MET A 245 -9.61 -13.94 -21.51
N ILE A 246 -8.64 -13.19 -20.98
CA ILE A 246 -7.21 -13.38 -21.27
C ILE A 246 -6.46 -13.90 -20.04
N THR A 247 -5.61 -14.89 -20.27
CA THR A 247 -4.52 -15.29 -19.38
C THR A 247 -3.21 -15.20 -20.14
N ALA A 248 -2.11 -14.92 -19.45
CA ALA A 248 -0.81 -14.82 -20.05
C ALA A 248 0.29 -15.30 -19.11
N VAL A 249 1.40 -15.78 -19.69
CA VAL A 249 2.60 -16.15 -18.96
C VAL A 249 3.79 -15.50 -19.64
N LYS A 250 4.65 -14.83 -18.87
CA LYS A 250 5.90 -14.26 -19.36
C LYS A 250 6.83 -15.41 -19.75
N THR A 251 7.15 -15.53 -21.04
CA THR A 251 8.01 -16.60 -21.57
C THR A 251 9.36 -16.09 -22.05
N GLU A 252 9.49 -14.79 -22.26
CA GLU A 252 10.70 -14.16 -22.79
C GLU A 252 11.20 -13.08 -21.82
N SER A 253 12.49 -13.09 -21.52
CA SER A 253 13.14 -11.99 -20.80
C SER A 253 13.57 -10.93 -21.82
N ASN A 254 12.59 -10.29 -22.45
CA ASN A 254 12.88 -9.17 -23.32
C ASN A 254 13.35 -8.02 -22.42
N HIS A 255 14.59 -7.58 -22.60
CA HIS A 255 15.03 -6.34 -21.99
C HIS A 255 14.23 -5.20 -22.64
N ILE A 256 13.42 -4.51 -21.85
CA ILE A 256 12.56 -3.42 -22.29
C ILE A 256 13.29 -2.11 -21.97
N PRO A 257 13.92 -1.45 -22.95
CA PRO A 257 14.71 -0.25 -22.71
C PRO A 257 13.83 0.94 -22.30
N TYR A 258 14.38 1.82 -21.47
CA TYR A 258 13.77 3.10 -21.08
C TYR A 258 14.39 4.26 -21.86
N LYS A 259 13.65 5.37 -21.97
CA LYS A 259 14.12 6.59 -22.63
C LYS A 259 15.20 7.25 -21.75
N GLY A 260 16.46 7.03 -22.08
CA GLY A 260 17.62 7.54 -21.34
C GLY A 260 18.71 6.50 -21.11
N ASP A 261 18.43 5.21 -21.31
CA ASP A 261 19.39 4.13 -21.08
C ASP A 261 20.59 4.24 -22.02
N THR A 262 21.80 4.27 -21.44
CA THR A 262 23.05 4.09 -22.18
C THR A 262 23.18 2.65 -22.69
N GLU A 263 24.06 2.42 -23.68
CA GLU A 263 24.32 1.08 -24.26
C GLU A 263 24.69 0.00 -23.21
N GLN A 264 25.28 0.39 -22.08
CA GLN A 264 25.58 -0.52 -20.97
C GLN A 264 24.37 -0.74 -20.05
N GLU A 265 23.53 0.28 -19.81
CA GLU A 265 22.30 0.18 -19.00
C GLU A 265 21.21 -0.62 -19.72
N LYS A 266 21.28 -0.71 -21.06
CA LYS A 266 20.47 -1.61 -21.90
C LYS A 266 20.68 -3.11 -21.65
N THR A 267 21.49 -3.49 -20.67
CA THR A 267 21.78 -4.90 -20.37
C THR A 267 21.31 -5.34 -18.99
N ASP A 268 21.00 -4.39 -18.08
CA ASP A 268 20.45 -4.72 -16.78
C ASP A 268 18.91 -4.56 -16.80
N PRO A 269 18.13 -5.66 -16.78
CA PRO A 269 16.66 -5.58 -16.70
C PRO A 269 16.16 -4.91 -15.41
N ARG A 270 17.04 -4.68 -14.43
CA ARG A 270 16.78 -4.02 -13.15
C ARG A 270 17.20 -2.54 -13.16
N HIS A 271 17.64 -1.95 -14.27
CA HIS A 271 17.91 -0.51 -14.27
C HIS A 271 16.61 0.26 -14.05
N SER A 272 16.64 1.33 -13.26
CA SER A 272 15.58 2.35 -13.23
C SER A 272 16.14 3.70 -13.63
N ALA A 273 15.31 4.53 -14.26
CA ALA A 273 15.68 5.88 -14.70
C ALA A 273 16.02 6.83 -13.53
N HIS A 274 15.72 6.41 -12.29
CA HIS A 274 16.03 7.17 -11.07
C HIS A 274 17.16 6.54 -10.25
N ASP A 275 17.80 5.46 -10.73
CA ASP A 275 19.01 4.91 -10.13
C ASP A 275 20.12 5.96 -10.24
N THR A 276 20.44 6.58 -9.11
CA THR A 276 21.52 7.56 -9.03
C THR A 276 22.73 6.89 -8.38
N PRO A 277 23.94 6.99 -8.96
CA PRO A 277 25.12 6.28 -8.46
C PRO A 277 25.43 6.50 -6.97
N TRP A 278 25.02 7.65 -6.42
CA TRP A 278 25.21 8.03 -5.02
C TRP A 278 24.13 7.51 -4.05
N HIS A 279 23.05 6.90 -4.54
CA HIS A 279 22.02 6.23 -3.73
C HIS A 279 22.05 4.71 -3.87
N LEU A 280 23.06 4.14 -4.55
CA LEU A 280 23.21 2.69 -4.67
C LEU A 280 23.55 2.09 -3.31
N SER A 281 22.58 1.44 -2.67
CA SER A 281 22.83 0.56 -1.53
C SER A 281 23.71 -0.61 -2.00
N SER A 282 24.69 -1.02 -1.19
CA SER A 282 25.47 -2.22 -1.47
C SER A 282 24.55 -3.44 -1.38
N LYS A 283 24.06 -3.92 -2.52
CA LYS A 283 23.11 -5.03 -2.59
C LYS A 283 23.82 -6.31 -2.18
N THR A 284 23.44 -6.87 -1.03
CA THR A 284 23.88 -8.20 -0.61
C THR A 284 22.82 -9.22 -1.01
N ASP A 285 23.18 -10.13 -1.90
CA ASP A 285 22.25 -11.12 -2.46
C ASP A 285 21.83 -12.22 -1.48
N LYS A 286 22.48 -12.29 -0.31
CA LYS A 286 22.23 -13.34 0.68
C LYS A 286 21.42 -12.79 1.85
N LYS A 287 20.27 -13.42 2.10
CA LYS A 287 19.55 -13.26 3.36
C LYS A 287 20.53 -13.58 4.51
N PRO A 288 20.74 -12.67 5.46
CA PRO A 288 21.62 -12.95 6.60
C PRO A 288 20.95 -14.00 7.49
N GLU A 289 21.73 -14.99 7.93
CA GLU A 289 21.26 -15.99 8.90
C GLU A 289 21.15 -15.39 10.30
N HIS A 290 22.03 -14.43 10.62
CA HIS A 290 22.11 -13.77 11.92
C HIS A 290 22.48 -12.29 11.76
N VAL A 291 21.76 -11.41 12.45
CA VAL A 291 22.02 -9.97 12.50
C VAL A 291 22.30 -9.55 13.95
N VAL A 292 23.34 -8.74 14.14
CA VAL A 292 23.63 -8.08 15.41
C VAL A 292 23.16 -6.62 15.33
N ILE A 293 22.33 -6.21 16.28
CA ILE A 293 21.82 -4.84 16.40
C ILE A 293 22.48 -4.18 17.61
N ILE A 294 23.08 -3.01 17.41
CA ILE A 294 23.73 -2.23 18.46
C ILE A 294 22.78 -1.14 18.96
N GLY A 295 22.42 -1.20 20.23
CA GLY A 295 21.41 -0.37 20.89
C GLY A 295 20.12 -1.13 21.16
N SER A 296 19.32 -0.62 22.09
CA SER A 296 18.04 -1.19 22.55
C SER A 296 16.96 -0.11 22.73
N GLY A 297 17.07 0.99 21.97
CA GLY A 297 16.01 1.99 21.85
C GLY A 297 14.95 1.57 20.83
N ILE A 298 13.93 2.42 20.64
CA ILE A 298 12.76 2.09 19.80
C ILE A 298 13.11 1.65 18.37
N ALA A 299 14.11 2.29 17.75
CA ALA A 299 14.58 1.92 16.42
C ALA A 299 15.20 0.50 16.39
N ALA A 300 15.96 0.14 17.44
CA ALA A 300 16.59 -1.17 17.54
C ALA A 300 15.56 -2.26 17.81
N CYS A 301 14.65 -2.06 18.75
CA CYS A 301 13.62 -3.05 19.09
C CYS A 301 12.65 -3.29 17.93
N THR A 302 12.20 -2.24 17.25
CA THR A 302 11.35 -2.39 16.05
C THR A 302 12.08 -3.10 14.91
N THR A 303 13.36 -2.76 14.66
CA THR A 303 14.19 -3.46 13.66
C THR A 303 14.39 -4.93 14.02
N ALA A 304 14.69 -5.23 15.29
CA ALA A 304 14.86 -6.59 15.79
C ALA A 304 13.61 -7.43 15.56
N ARG A 305 12.44 -6.88 15.92
CA ARG A 305 11.14 -7.53 15.71
C ARG A 305 10.88 -7.79 14.24
N THR A 306 11.07 -6.80 13.36
CA THR A 306 10.85 -6.98 11.92
C THR A 306 11.76 -8.04 11.32
N LEU A 307 13.03 -8.12 11.74
CA LEU A 307 13.95 -9.16 11.28
C LEU A 307 13.57 -10.55 11.82
N ALA A 308 13.20 -10.64 13.10
CA ALA A 308 12.76 -11.89 13.72
C ALA A 308 11.49 -12.45 13.05
N ASN A 309 10.52 -11.59 12.73
CA ASN A 309 9.29 -11.98 11.99
C ASN A 309 9.61 -12.51 10.58
N LYS A 310 10.76 -12.13 10.00
CA LYS A 310 11.26 -12.65 8.72
C LYS A 310 12.10 -13.94 8.89
N GLY A 311 12.14 -14.52 10.09
CA GLY A 311 12.90 -15.73 10.39
C GLY A 311 14.42 -15.51 10.46
N ILE A 312 14.86 -14.27 10.66
CA ILE A 312 16.29 -13.94 10.80
C ILE A 312 16.63 -13.98 12.29
N LYS A 313 17.70 -14.69 12.67
CA LYS A 313 18.19 -14.68 14.05
C LYS A 313 18.70 -13.28 14.37
N VAL A 314 18.35 -12.74 15.54
CA VAL A 314 18.80 -11.41 15.97
C VAL A 314 19.49 -11.49 17.33
N THR A 315 20.60 -10.77 17.47
CA THR A 315 21.19 -10.46 18.78
C THR A 315 21.18 -8.95 18.99
N VAL A 316 20.56 -8.49 20.06
CA VAL A 316 20.55 -7.08 20.46
C VAL A 316 21.62 -6.87 21.53
N ILE A 317 22.49 -5.88 21.34
CA ILE A 317 23.56 -5.54 22.28
C ILE A 317 23.40 -4.08 22.68
N ASP A 318 23.25 -3.80 23.97
CA ASP A 318 23.26 -2.45 24.51
C ASP A 318 24.33 -2.32 25.60
N LYS A 319 24.84 -1.11 25.80
CA LYS A 319 25.76 -0.79 26.90
C LYS A 319 25.03 -0.70 28.25
N ASN A 320 23.72 -0.45 28.22
CA ASN A 320 22.88 -0.32 29.40
C ASN A 320 22.35 -1.69 29.85
N PRO A 321 22.01 -1.85 31.14
CA PRO A 321 21.55 -3.14 31.67
C PRO A 321 20.13 -3.54 31.23
N ALA A 322 19.37 -2.63 30.61
CA ALA A 322 18.00 -2.85 30.16
C ALA A 322 17.70 -2.02 28.90
N ALA A 323 16.63 -2.39 28.20
CA ALA A 323 16.13 -1.68 27.02
C ALA A 323 15.68 -0.24 27.36
N ALA A 324 15.62 0.60 26.34
CA ALA A 324 15.13 1.98 26.42
C ALA A 324 15.81 2.88 27.46
N ARG A 325 17.05 2.60 27.90
CA ARG A 325 17.77 3.47 28.87
C ARG A 325 18.47 4.69 28.25
N GLY A 326 18.25 4.94 26.95
CA GLY A 326 18.68 6.14 26.25
C GLY A 326 17.54 7.14 26.06
N ALA A 327 17.49 7.79 24.89
CA ALA A 327 16.44 8.77 24.56
C ALA A 327 15.02 8.16 24.50
N SER A 328 14.89 6.84 24.34
CA SER A 328 13.61 6.12 24.38
C SER A 328 13.07 5.89 25.79
N GLY A 329 13.78 6.30 26.85
CA GLY A 329 13.37 6.05 28.24
C GLY A 329 12.40 7.06 28.84
N ASN A 330 11.79 7.92 28.01
CA ASN A 330 10.80 8.88 28.51
C ASN A 330 9.54 8.14 28.97
N PRO A 331 8.93 8.48 30.11
CA PRO A 331 7.77 7.75 30.63
C PRO A 331 6.53 7.89 29.73
N GLN A 332 6.41 9.00 29.00
CA GLN A 332 5.34 9.27 28.05
C GLN A 332 5.92 10.01 26.84
N ALA A 333 5.75 9.46 25.65
CA ALA A 333 6.12 10.07 24.39
C ALA A 333 4.88 10.30 23.54
N VAL A 334 4.72 11.52 23.03
CA VAL A 334 3.61 11.88 22.15
C VAL A 334 3.88 11.36 20.75
N LEU A 335 2.96 10.57 20.20
CA LEU A 335 2.97 10.13 18.82
C LEU A 335 2.14 11.10 17.98
N TYR A 336 2.81 11.96 17.22
CA TYR A 336 2.19 12.91 16.32
C TYR A 336 3.12 13.24 15.16
N SER A 337 2.66 14.02 14.19
CA SER A 337 3.53 14.53 13.14
C SER A 337 3.37 16.02 12.87
N LYS A 338 4.41 16.63 12.30
CA LYS A 338 4.41 18.01 11.83
C LYS A 338 4.23 18.00 10.31
N ILE A 339 3.02 18.34 9.86
CA ILE A 339 2.71 18.42 8.45
C ILE A 339 3.15 19.80 7.94
N SER A 340 3.87 19.82 6.81
CA SER A 340 4.21 21.05 6.13
C SER A 340 3.21 21.32 5.01
N THR A 341 2.92 22.59 4.74
CA THR A 341 2.12 23.02 3.59
C THR A 341 2.84 22.82 2.25
N ASN A 342 4.14 22.56 2.29
CA ASN A 342 4.96 22.38 1.10
C ASN A 342 4.96 20.90 0.68
N ASP A 343 4.74 20.63 -0.59
CA ASP A 343 4.90 19.30 -1.17
C ASP A 343 6.37 18.98 -1.45
N GLY A 344 7.06 18.49 -0.43
CA GLY A 344 8.43 18.01 -0.51
C GLY A 344 8.57 16.60 0.03
N TYR A 345 9.74 15.99 -0.17
CA TYR A 345 10.02 14.62 0.26
C TYR A 345 9.75 14.39 1.75
N LEU A 346 10.12 15.35 2.62
CA LEU A 346 9.86 15.25 4.05
C LEU A 346 8.35 15.22 4.37
N SER A 347 7.54 16.04 3.68
CA SER A 347 6.09 16.08 3.86
C SER A 347 5.44 14.77 3.42
N ARG A 348 5.86 14.25 2.26
CA ARG A 348 5.40 12.94 1.74
C ARG A 348 5.78 11.80 2.69
N PHE A 349 7.02 11.79 3.19
CA PHE A 349 7.46 10.84 4.20
C PHE A 349 6.62 10.92 5.47
N VAL A 350 6.34 12.13 5.96
CA VAL A 350 5.49 12.36 7.14
C VAL A 350 4.07 11.83 6.93
N LEU A 351 3.45 12.14 5.78
CA LEU A 351 2.08 11.71 5.45
C LEU A 351 1.98 10.19 5.29
N ALA A 352 3.03 9.52 4.83
CA ALA A 352 3.08 8.06 4.75
C ALA A 352 3.41 7.39 6.11
N SER A 353 4.39 7.92 6.85
CA SER A 353 4.91 7.30 8.08
C SER A 353 4.00 7.48 9.29
N TYR A 354 3.28 8.59 9.39
CA TYR A 354 2.41 8.84 10.55
C TYR A 354 1.23 7.85 10.65
N PRO A 355 0.42 7.63 9.58
CA PRO A 355 -0.63 6.61 9.60
C PRO A 355 -0.06 5.20 9.77
N TYR A 356 1.12 4.92 9.19
CA TYR A 356 1.80 3.64 9.38
C TYR A 356 2.14 3.40 10.85
N ALA A 357 2.72 4.39 11.54
CA ALA A 357 3.06 4.29 12.95
C ALA A 357 1.82 4.13 13.84
N LEU A 358 0.75 4.89 13.59
CA LEU A 358 -0.52 4.74 14.30
C LEU A 358 -1.05 3.30 14.22
N HIS A 359 -1.15 2.79 13.00
CA HIS A 359 -1.61 1.43 12.73
C HIS A 359 -0.72 0.39 13.40
N TYR A 360 0.60 0.56 13.32
CA TYR A 360 1.58 -0.33 13.95
C TYR A 360 1.36 -0.42 15.47
N TYR A 361 1.24 0.70 16.18
CA TYR A 361 1.06 0.66 17.64
C TYR A 361 -0.32 0.16 18.05
N GLN A 362 -1.37 0.45 17.28
CA GLN A 362 -2.70 -0.11 17.51
C GLN A 362 -2.71 -1.64 17.36
N GLN A 363 -2.05 -2.17 16.32
CA GLN A 363 -1.88 -3.61 16.16
C GLN A 363 -1.04 -4.21 17.28
N LEU A 364 0.07 -3.56 17.65
CA LEU A 364 0.95 -4.04 18.70
C LEU A 364 0.24 -4.08 20.05
N GLN A 365 -0.61 -3.11 20.37
CA GLN A 365 -1.44 -3.13 21.59
C GLN A 365 -2.48 -4.26 21.60
N ARG A 366 -3.03 -4.64 20.44
CA ARG A 366 -3.93 -5.80 20.35
C ARG A 366 -3.19 -7.12 20.61
N GLU A 367 -1.93 -7.20 20.17
CA GLU A 367 -1.08 -8.38 20.40
C GLU A 367 -0.51 -8.44 21.82
N TYR A 368 -0.17 -7.28 22.40
CA TYR A 368 0.34 -7.13 23.76
C TYR A 368 -0.57 -6.15 24.53
N PRO A 369 -1.63 -6.64 25.20
CA PRO A 369 -2.57 -5.78 25.92
C PRO A 369 -1.95 -4.91 27.02
N ASP A 370 -0.80 -5.33 27.55
CA ASP A 370 -0.03 -4.58 28.56
C ASP A 370 0.71 -3.38 27.94
N LEU A 371 0.79 -3.29 26.61
CA LEU A 371 1.37 -2.13 25.93
C LEU A 371 0.46 -0.91 26.11
N VAL A 372 1.07 0.15 26.61
CA VAL A 372 0.39 1.41 26.92
C VAL A 372 0.46 2.34 25.72
N PHE A 373 -0.52 2.24 24.81
CA PHE A 373 -0.82 3.27 23.81
C PHE A 373 -2.20 3.86 24.12
N HIS A 374 -2.25 5.18 24.28
CA HIS A 374 -3.49 5.90 24.57
C HIS A 374 -3.78 6.87 23.43
N PRO A 375 -4.66 6.50 22.47
CA PRO A 375 -5.07 7.37 21.37
C PRO A 375 -6.06 8.44 21.86
N CYS A 376 -5.61 9.32 22.75
CA CYS A 376 -6.43 10.37 23.37
C CYS A 376 -6.52 11.67 22.53
N GLY A 377 -5.95 11.67 21.34
CA GLY A 377 -5.81 12.84 20.49
C GLY A 377 -4.62 13.72 20.88
N VAL A 378 -4.11 14.47 19.89
CA VAL A 378 -3.05 15.47 20.07
C VAL A 378 -3.44 16.79 19.43
N MET A 379 -3.39 17.88 20.20
CA MET A 379 -3.61 19.23 19.70
C MET A 379 -2.29 19.98 19.51
N GLN A 380 -2.06 20.50 18.30
CA GLN A 380 -1.00 21.46 18.04
C GLN A 380 -1.56 22.87 18.10
N LEU A 381 -1.29 23.60 19.17
CA LEU A 381 -1.81 24.94 19.39
C LEU A 381 -1.19 25.98 18.43
N ALA A 382 -2.03 26.81 17.83
CA ALA A 382 -1.65 27.96 17.02
C ALA A 382 -1.24 29.14 17.92
N VAL A 383 -0.06 29.04 18.54
CA VAL A 383 0.41 30.04 19.53
C VAL A 383 0.82 31.40 18.94
N ASN A 384 0.82 31.54 17.61
CA ASN A 384 1.11 32.79 16.90
C ASN A 384 0.47 32.79 15.51
N GLU A 385 0.35 33.98 14.91
CA GLU A 385 -0.28 34.20 13.59
C GLU A 385 0.35 33.36 12.47
N LYS A 386 1.66 33.11 12.53
CA LYS A 386 2.36 32.31 11.52
C LYS A 386 1.89 30.84 11.58
N THR A 387 1.83 30.26 12.78
CA THR A 387 1.35 28.89 12.98
C THR A 387 -0.13 28.78 12.64
N GLU A 388 -0.94 29.77 13.03
CA GLU A 388 -2.38 29.80 12.72
C GLU A 388 -2.63 29.81 11.21
N LYS A 389 -1.93 30.67 10.46
CA LYS A 389 -2.02 30.70 9.01
C LYS A 389 -1.60 29.38 8.35
N GLN A 390 -0.50 28.77 8.84
CA GLN A 390 -0.03 27.47 8.34
C GLN A 390 -1.06 26.37 8.59
N GLN A 391 -1.62 26.30 9.80
CA GLN A 391 -2.64 25.32 10.16
C GLN A 391 -3.95 25.55 9.39
N GLY A 392 -4.34 26.81 9.16
CA GLY A 392 -5.48 27.14 8.31
C GLY A 392 -5.30 26.63 6.87
N THR A 393 -4.12 26.81 6.27
CA THR A 393 -3.83 26.26 4.93
C THR A 393 -3.88 24.73 4.90
N LEU A 394 -3.41 24.06 5.96
CA LEU A 394 -3.53 22.61 6.07
C LEU A 394 -4.98 22.17 6.23
N CYS A 395 -5.78 22.91 7.00
CA CYS A 395 -7.20 22.66 7.16
C CYS A 395 -7.93 22.75 5.82
N ASP A 396 -7.69 23.79 5.03
CA ASP A 396 -8.31 23.95 3.71
C ASP A 396 -7.95 22.79 2.77
N TYR A 397 -6.73 22.27 2.86
CA TYR A 397 -6.31 21.08 2.11
C TYR A 397 -7.05 19.82 2.60
N PHE A 398 -7.04 19.55 3.91
CA PHE A 398 -7.67 18.34 4.46
C PHE A 398 -9.20 18.37 4.42
N ASN A 399 -9.84 19.55 4.43
CA ASN A 399 -11.29 19.69 4.26
C ASN A 399 -11.78 19.26 2.88
N GLN A 400 -10.91 19.31 1.86
CA GLN A 400 -11.21 18.77 0.53
C GLN A 400 -11.14 17.24 0.51
N ILE A 401 -10.55 16.65 1.55
CA ILE A 401 -10.29 15.24 1.67
C ILE A 401 -11.22 14.67 2.75
N ASP A 402 -12.32 14.06 2.30
CA ASP A 402 -13.33 13.51 3.19
C ASP A 402 -12.69 12.54 4.21
N ASN A 403 -12.90 12.80 5.50
CA ASN A 403 -12.37 12.01 6.61
C ASN A 403 -10.83 12.04 6.81
N ALA A 404 -10.09 13.01 6.24
CA ALA A 404 -8.65 13.13 6.49
C ALA A 404 -8.34 13.99 7.72
N LEU A 405 -7.89 13.33 8.78
CA LEU A 405 -7.24 13.98 9.91
C LEU A 405 -5.87 14.52 9.48
N PRO A 406 -5.43 15.70 9.96
CA PRO A 406 -5.97 16.44 11.11
C PRO A 406 -7.03 17.50 10.78
N CYS A 407 -7.93 17.78 11.73
CA CYS A 407 -8.94 18.84 11.65
C CYS A 407 -8.50 20.12 12.38
N PHE A 408 -9.02 21.28 11.96
CA PHE A 408 -8.80 22.53 12.69
C PHE A 408 -9.91 22.75 13.70
N LEU A 409 -9.52 23.01 14.94
CA LEU A 409 -10.41 23.35 16.04
C LEU A 409 -10.27 24.84 16.34
N ASN A 410 -11.39 25.53 16.44
CA ASN A 410 -11.41 26.84 17.07
C ASN A 410 -11.18 26.71 18.59
N THR A 411 -10.97 27.83 19.27
CA THR A 411 -10.67 27.87 20.71
C THR A 411 -11.74 27.22 21.60
N GLU A 412 -13.02 27.35 21.23
CA GLU A 412 -14.15 26.76 21.95
C GLU A 412 -14.13 25.23 21.82
N GLN A 413 -14.05 24.73 20.59
CA GLN A 413 -13.94 23.29 20.30
C GLN A 413 -12.71 22.66 20.95
N ALA A 414 -11.57 23.35 20.92
CA ALA A 414 -10.34 22.88 21.58
C ALA A 414 -10.51 22.81 23.11
N THR A 415 -11.20 23.78 23.70
CA THR A 415 -11.51 23.80 25.14
C THR A 415 -12.45 22.66 25.52
N ASP A 416 -13.48 22.43 24.72
CA ASP A 416 -14.46 21.37 24.94
C ASP A 416 -13.82 19.98 24.87
N ILE A 417 -13.02 19.72 23.82
CA ILE A 417 -12.34 18.42 23.64
C ILE A 417 -11.26 18.21 24.71
N ALA A 418 -10.48 19.24 25.06
CA ALA A 418 -9.44 19.13 26.08
C ALA A 418 -10.00 19.08 27.51
N ASN A 419 -11.27 19.47 27.70
CA ASN A 419 -11.89 19.70 29.00
C ASN A 419 -11.05 20.62 29.91
N LEU A 420 -10.37 21.60 29.29
CA LEU A 420 -9.44 22.55 29.92
C LEU A 420 -9.48 23.86 29.14
N PRO A 421 -9.32 25.04 29.79
CA PRO A 421 -9.30 26.31 29.07
C PRO A 421 -8.13 26.38 28.06
N ILE A 422 -8.45 26.35 26.77
CA ILE A 422 -7.51 26.56 25.68
C ILE A 422 -7.66 27.99 25.16
N LYS A 423 -6.55 28.67 24.86
CA LYS A 423 -6.54 30.08 24.41
C LYS A 423 -6.28 30.26 22.91
N HIS A 424 -6.01 29.17 22.21
CA HIS A 424 -5.61 29.18 20.81
C HIS A 424 -6.43 28.17 20.03
N ALA A 425 -6.67 28.45 18.75
CA ALA A 425 -7.07 27.43 17.81
C ALA A 425 -5.98 26.33 17.71
N ALA A 426 -6.35 25.16 17.21
CA ALA A 426 -5.44 24.03 17.16
C ALA A 426 -5.66 23.14 15.93
N LEU A 427 -4.57 22.57 15.44
CA LEU A 427 -4.63 21.42 14.53
C LEU A 427 -4.72 20.14 15.37
N PHE A 428 -5.79 19.37 15.21
CA PHE A 428 -6.13 18.22 16.04
C PHE A 428 -5.96 16.90 15.29
N PHE A 429 -5.18 16.02 15.89
CA PHE A 429 -4.92 14.66 15.43
C PHE A 429 -5.68 13.70 16.33
N GLU A 430 -6.92 13.36 15.98
CA GLU A 430 -7.82 12.57 16.83
C GLU A 430 -7.26 11.19 17.20
N LYS A 431 -6.69 10.48 16.22
CA LYS A 431 -6.12 9.13 16.42
C LYS A 431 -4.73 9.14 17.08
N ALA A 432 -4.10 10.31 17.20
CA ALA A 432 -2.81 10.45 17.87
C ALA A 432 -2.95 10.25 19.37
N GLY A 433 -1.82 10.25 20.07
CA GLY A 433 -1.84 10.18 21.52
C GLY A 433 -0.46 10.03 22.09
N TRP A 434 -0.34 9.28 23.18
CA TRP A 434 0.94 9.01 23.80
C TRP A 434 1.13 7.52 24.08
N LEU A 435 2.39 7.12 24.17
CA LEU A 435 2.80 5.79 24.57
C LEU A 435 3.95 5.84 25.56
N ASN A 436 4.16 4.75 26.30
CA ASN A 436 5.36 4.54 27.10
C ASN A 436 6.39 3.75 26.25
N PRO A 437 7.43 4.38 25.68
CA PRO A 437 8.35 3.71 24.77
C PRO A 437 9.21 2.65 25.47
N GLU A 438 9.41 2.72 26.79
CA GLU A 438 10.09 1.66 27.54
C GLU A 438 9.29 0.35 27.53
N ASN A 439 7.95 0.41 27.60
CA ASN A 439 7.12 -0.78 27.48
C ASN A 439 7.04 -1.30 26.04
N VAL A 440 7.24 -0.43 25.05
CA VAL A 440 7.25 -0.81 23.63
C VAL A 440 8.56 -1.51 23.24
N CYS A 441 9.68 -1.08 23.84
CA CYS A 441 11.02 -1.63 23.56
C CYS A 441 11.26 -2.92 24.33
#